data_AF-A0A418W5A9-F1
#
_entry.id   AF-A0A418W5A9-F1
#
_cell.length_a   1.000
_cell.length_b   1.000
_cell.length_c   1.000
_cell.angle_alpha   90.00
_cell.angle_beta   90.00
_cell.angle_gamma   90.00
#
_symmetry.space_group_name_H-M   'P 1'
#
loop_
_entity.id
_entity.type
_entity.pdbx_description
1 polymer ?
#
loop_
_entity_poly.entity_id
_entity_poly.type
_entity_poly.pdbx_seq_one_letter_code
_entity_poly.pdbx_strand_id
1 'polypeptide(L)'
;MFGYLEGVERKDAESYARAFGRRCLKSSESCWYAVEPLWSGYLYEIHEGGPGYSFLPALAKEIDANPGGVALVPSGRRVFELTVRNGRPVGALLSETRSREVQSRMAVVQPADRVGDRPFGLIVPAWAPQGHVRFHAILTSRRMKRLSPAIPLQLAAAAVGFLAGAALLLGGGVTYYWSPHRVPTARNFDINRLPHRQWDTVLSAITASSYAAKLEFKDGKWTIETQAPPEPKR
;
A
#
# COMPACT_ATOMS: atom_id res chain seq x y z
N MET A 1 -17.00 -18.16 -6.33
CA MET A 1 -17.85 -17.75 -7.47
C MET A 1 -17.05 -17.94 -8.73
N PHE A 2 -17.67 -18.45 -9.80
CA PHE A 2 -17.00 -18.66 -11.09
C PHE A 2 -17.77 -17.97 -12.22
N GLY A 3 -17.08 -17.70 -13.31
CA GLY A 3 -17.69 -17.29 -14.57
C GLY A 3 -16.72 -17.40 -15.74
N TYR A 4 -17.19 -17.02 -16.93
CA TYR A 4 -16.43 -17.07 -18.18
C TYR A 4 -16.56 -15.74 -18.92
N LEU A 5 -15.47 -15.27 -19.50
CA LEU A 5 -15.41 -14.06 -20.33
C LEU A 5 -14.85 -14.43 -21.69
N GLU A 6 -15.68 -14.34 -22.73
CA GLU A 6 -15.30 -14.69 -24.10
C GLU A 6 -14.65 -13.52 -24.82
N GLY A 7 -13.58 -13.78 -25.60
CA GLY A 7 -12.97 -12.80 -26.51
C GLY A 7 -12.25 -11.65 -25.81
N VAL A 8 -12.00 -11.76 -24.51
CA VAL A 8 -11.28 -10.74 -23.73
C VAL A 8 -9.81 -11.11 -23.58
N GLU A 9 -8.95 -10.10 -23.43
CA GLU A 9 -7.57 -10.34 -23.03
C GLU A 9 -7.48 -10.73 -21.55
N ARG A 10 -6.38 -11.39 -21.16
CA ARG A 10 -6.12 -11.75 -19.76
C ARG A 10 -6.22 -10.56 -18.81
N LYS A 11 -5.70 -9.40 -19.23
CA LYS A 11 -5.69 -8.17 -18.42
C LYS A 11 -7.11 -7.70 -18.11
N ASP A 12 -8.02 -7.82 -19.06
CA ASP A 12 -9.42 -7.43 -18.89
C ASP A 12 -10.17 -8.43 -18.03
N ALA A 13 -9.91 -9.73 -18.20
CA ALA A 13 -10.47 -10.76 -17.33
C ALA A 13 -10.04 -10.57 -15.85
N GLU A 14 -8.76 -10.28 -15.61
CA GLU A 14 -8.25 -9.98 -14.26
C GLU A 14 -8.86 -8.68 -13.70
N SER A 15 -9.05 -7.66 -14.54
CA SER A 15 -9.65 -6.39 -14.13
C SER A 15 -11.13 -6.56 -13.80
N TYR A 16 -11.87 -7.31 -14.62
CA TYR A 16 -13.27 -7.66 -14.37
C TYR A 16 -13.42 -8.47 -13.08
N ALA A 17 -12.66 -9.56 -12.91
CA ALA A 17 -12.73 -10.39 -11.70
C ALA A 17 -12.44 -9.58 -10.42
N ARG A 18 -11.45 -8.67 -10.47
CA ARG A 18 -11.16 -7.75 -9.36
C ARG A 18 -12.32 -6.80 -9.08
N ALA A 19 -12.82 -6.11 -10.10
CA ALA A 19 -13.91 -5.15 -9.94
C ALA A 19 -15.19 -5.83 -9.42
N PHE A 20 -15.50 -7.01 -9.97
CA PHE A 20 -16.63 -7.83 -9.55
C PHE A 20 -16.49 -8.26 -8.08
N GLY A 21 -15.32 -8.79 -7.69
CA GLY A 21 -15.04 -9.18 -6.30
C GLY A 21 -15.21 -8.02 -5.33
N ARG A 22 -14.73 -6.82 -5.68
CA ARG A 22 -14.87 -5.61 -4.86
C ARG A 22 -16.32 -5.16 -4.69
N ARG A 23 -17.16 -5.32 -5.72
CA ARG A 23 -18.56 -4.89 -5.70
C ARG A 23 -19.44 -5.88 -4.93
N CYS A 24 -19.15 -7.17 -5.00
CA CYS A 24 -20.06 -8.21 -4.55
C CYS A 24 -19.70 -8.83 -3.19
N LEU A 25 -18.45 -8.69 -2.72
CA LEU A 25 -17.98 -9.33 -1.49
C LEU A 25 -17.86 -8.32 -0.34
N LYS A 26 -18.11 -8.77 0.89
CA LYS A 26 -18.15 -7.88 2.06
C LYS A 26 -16.76 -7.50 2.54
N SER A 27 -15.82 -8.43 2.51
CA SER A 27 -14.46 -8.23 3.00
C SER A 27 -13.43 -8.35 1.87
N SER A 28 -13.09 -7.23 1.23
CA SER A 28 -12.10 -7.25 0.15
C SER A 28 -10.72 -7.81 0.60
N GLU A 29 -10.33 -7.60 1.85
CA GLU A 29 -9.03 -8.04 2.40
C GLU A 29 -8.87 -9.56 2.51
N SER A 30 -9.99 -10.29 2.59
CA SER A 30 -10.01 -11.75 2.64
C SER A 30 -10.33 -12.38 1.29
N CYS A 31 -10.43 -11.57 0.23
CA CYS A 31 -10.81 -12.06 -1.09
C CYS A 31 -9.60 -12.45 -1.94
N TRP A 32 -9.82 -13.46 -2.78
CA TRP A 32 -8.84 -13.99 -3.73
C TRP A 32 -9.50 -14.12 -5.10
N TYR A 33 -8.74 -13.91 -6.17
CA TYR A 33 -9.20 -14.16 -7.52
C TYR A 33 -8.15 -14.89 -8.36
N ALA A 34 -8.61 -15.67 -9.33
CA ALA A 34 -7.78 -16.28 -10.35
C ALA A 34 -8.48 -16.18 -11.71
N VAL A 35 -7.68 -16.23 -12.76
CA VAL A 35 -8.16 -16.39 -14.13
C VAL A 35 -7.36 -17.49 -14.81
N GLU A 36 -8.01 -18.27 -15.67
CA GLU A 36 -7.38 -19.34 -16.44
C GLU A 36 -7.90 -19.30 -17.87
N PRO A 37 -7.04 -19.39 -18.89
CA PRO A 37 -7.48 -19.45 -20.28
C PRO A 37 -8.33 -20.70 -20.52
N LEU A 38 -9.40 -20.54 -21.29
CA LEU A 38 -10.23 -21.64 -21.79
C LEU A 38 -10.80 -21.22 -23.15
N TRP A 39 -10.49 -21.99 -24.19
CA TRP A 39 -10.92 -21.74 -25.58
C TRP A 39 -10.63 -20.30 -26.05
N SER A 40 -11.67 -19.54 -26.42
CA SER A 40 -11.61 -18.17 -26.90
C SER A 40 -11.60 -17.11 -25.80
N GLY A 41 -11.49 -17.50 -24.53
CA GLY A 41 -11.68 -16.60 -23.40
C GLY A 41 -10.99 -17.04 -22.12
N TYR A 42 -11.52 -16.56 -21.00
CA TYR A 42 -10.97 -16.80 -19.66
C TYR A 42 -12.07 -17.22 -18.68
N LEU A 43 -11.85 -18.34 -17.99
CA LEU A 43 -12.55 -18.62 -16.75
C LEU A 43 -11.99 -17.71 -15.66
N TYR A 44 -12.87 -17.26 -14.77
CA TYR A 44 -12.47 -16.58 -13.55
C TYR A 44 -13.11 -17.23 -12.34
N GLU A 45 -12.42 -17.10 -11.21
CA GLU A 45 -12.83 -17.62 -9.92
C GLU A 45 -12.53 -16.56 -8.86
N ILE A 46 -13.48 -16.36 -7.95
CA ILE A 46 -13.36 -15.41 -6.84
C ILE A 46 -13.78 -16.11 -5.55
N HIS A 47 -12.93 -16.05 -4.54
CA HIS A 47 -13.17 -16.61 -3.20
C HIS A 47 -13.22 -15.49 -2.17
N GLU A 48 -14.13 -15.59 -1.21
CA GLU A 48 -14.14 -14.80 0.03
C GLU A 48 -13.66 -15.71 1.17
N GLY A 49 -12.52 -15.37 1.77
CA GLY A 49 -11.85 -16.18 2.78
C GLY A 49 -11.09 -17.39 2.22
N GLY A 50 -10.69 -18.28 3.13
CA GLY A 50 -9.99 -19.53 2.81
C GLY A 50 -8.51 -19.35 2.47
N PRO A 51 -7.85 -20.45 2.05
CA PRO A 51 -6.39 -20.49 1.86
C PRO A 51 -5.90 -19.83 0.56
N GLY A 52 -6.82 -19.35 -0.31
CA GLY A 52 -6.47 -18.65 -1.54
C GLY A 52 -5.85 -19.57 -2.61
N TYR A 53 -6.36 -20.79 -2.77
CA TYR A 53 -6.01 -21.66 -3.89
C TYR A 53 -7.16 -21.81 -4.88
N SER A 54 -6.81 -21.94 -6.16
CA SER A 54 -7.72 -21.96 -7.29
C SER A 54 -8.05 -23.37 -7.75
N PHE A 55 -9.31 -23.60 -8.13
CA PHE A 55 -9.74 -24.81 -8.84
C PHE A 55 -9.58 -24.69 -10.36
N LEU A 56 -9.38 -23.48 -10.88
CA LEU A 56 -9.44 -23.20 -12.32
C LEU A 56 -8.49 -24.03 -13.21
N PRO A 57 -7.22 -24.28 -12.86
CA PRO A 57 -6.33 -25.00 -13.77
C PRO A 57 -6.82 -26.42 -14.08
N ALA A 58 -7.26 -27.14 -13.06
CA ALA A 58 -7.78 -28.49 -13.23
C ALA A 58 -9.21 -28.48 -13.82
N LEU A 59 -10.02 -27.47 -13.47
CA LEU A 59 -11.36 -27.27 -14.04
C LEU A 59 -11.31 -26.95 -15.54
N ALA A 60 -10.41 -26.08 -15.97
CA ALA A 60 -10.21 -25.72 -17.37
C ALA A 60 -9.75 -26.94 -18.19
N LYS A 61 -8.76 -27.68 -17.67
CA LYS A 61 -8.27 -28.93 -18.30
C LYS A 61 -9.40 -29.95 -18.47
N GLU A 62 -10.24 -30.09 -17.46
CA GLU A 62 -11.34 -31.06 -17.47
C GLU A 62 -12.44 -30.66 -18.48
N ILE A 63 -12.83 -29.38 -18.50
CA ILE A 63 -13.85 -28.88 -19.43
C ILE A 63 -13.35 -28.92 -20.87
N ASP A 64 -12.07 -28.65 -21.09
CA ASP A 64 -11.45 -28.75 -22.40
C ASP A 64 -11.43 -30.19 -22.92
N ALA A 65 -11.09 -31.15 -22.04
CA ALA A 65 -11.12 -32.57 -22.38
C ALA A 65 -12.54 -33.13 -22.55
N ASN A 66 -13.52 -32.58 -21.81
CA ASN A 66 -14.90 -33.06 -21.74
C ASN A 66 -15.91 -31.91 -21.90
N PRO A 67 -16.05 -31.31 -23.10
CA PRO A 67 -16.91 -30.14 -23.30
C PRO A 67 -18.41 -30.45 -23.15
N GLY A 68 -18.84 -31.71 -23.07
CA GLY A 68 -20.22 -32.09 -22.72
C GLY A 68 -20.43 -32.38 -21.22
N GLY A 69 -19.35 -32.30 -20.44
CA GLY A 69 -19.33 -32.68 -19.03
C GLY A 69 -19.98 -31.67 -18.10
N VAL A 70 -20.21 -32.13 -16.87
CA VAL A 70 -20.65 -31.31 -15.75
C VAL A 70 -19.55 -31.31 -14.71
N ALA A 71 -19.06 -30.13 -14.37
CA ALA A 71 -18.08 -29.95 -13.33
C ALA A 71 -18.75 -29.43 -12.06
N LEU A 72 -18.72 -30.22 -10.98
CA LEU A 72 -19.16 -29.81 -9.66
C LEU A 72 -17.97 -29.41 -8.77
N VAL A 73 -18.04 -28.23 -8.15
CA VAL A 73 -16.99 -27.69 -7.29
C VAL A 73 -17.58 -27.36 -5.91
N PRO A 74 -17.07 -27.93 -4.81
CA PRO A 74 -17.50 -27.57 -3.47
C PRO A 74 -17.19 -26.10 -3.15
N SER A 75 -18.19 -25.37 -2.67
CA SER A 75 -18.05 -23.99 -2.23
C SER A 75 -18.72 -23.82 -0.86
N GLY A 76 -18.01 -24.22 0.19
CA GLY A 76 -18.54 -24.28 1.55
C GLY A 76 -19.67 -25.32 1.67
N ARG A 77 -20.86 -24.87 2.09
CA ARG A 77 -22.07 -25.74 2.22
C ARG A 77 -22.85 -25.93 0.92
N ARG A 78 -22.40 -25.31 -0.16
CA ARG A 78 -23.05 -25.36 -1.47
C ARG A 78 -22.12 -26.01 -2.48
N VAL A 79 -22.70 -26.44 -3.59
CA VAL A 79 -21.95 -26.94 -4.74
C VAL A 79 -22.20 -26.01 -5.92
N PHE A 80 -21.12 -25.61 -6.57
CA PHE A 80 -21.16 -24.88 -7.81
C PHE A 80 -21.11 -25.88 -8.97
N GLU A 81 -22.04 -25.77 -9.90
CA GLU A 81 -22.12 -26.58 -11.11
C GLU A 81 -21.66 -25.74 -12.30
N LEU A 82 -20.70 -26.23 -13.06
CA LEU A 82 -20.22 -25.64 -14.30
C LEU A 82 -20.50 -26.62 -15.45
N THR A 83 -21.30 -26.17 -16.41
CA THR A 83 -21.69 -26.95 -17.60
C THR A 83 -21.35 -26.17 -18.84
N VAL A 84 -21.26 -26.82 -19.99
CA VAL A 84 -21.09 -26.11 -21.27
C VAL A 84 -22.43 -26.10 -21.98
N ARG A 85 -22.90 -24.92 -22.37
CA ARG A 85 -24.14 -24.74 -23.13
C ARG A 85 -23.84 -23.86 -24.33
N ASN A 86 -24.19 -24.34 -25.53
CA ASN A 86 -23.92 -23.63 -26.79
C ASN A 86 -22.43 -23.21 -26.93
N GLY A 87 -21.52 -24.12 -26.58
CA GLY A 87 -20.07 -23.86 -26.63
C GLY A 87 -19.54 -22.90 -25.55
N ARG A 88 -20.34 -22.52 -24.56
CA ARG A 88 -19.93 -21.59 -23.49
C ARG A 88 -20.03 -22.23 -22.11
N PRO A 89 -19.02 -22.08 -21.24
CA PRO A 89 -19.12 -22.49 -19.84
C PRO A 89 -20.15 -21.61 -19.10
N VAL A 90 -21.15 -22.26 -18.52
CA VAL A 90 -22.21 -21.65 -17.72
C VAL A 90 -22.19 -22.26 -16.33
N GLY A 91 -21.98 -21.40 -15.34
CA GLY A 91 -21.95 -21.77 -13.94
C GLY A 91 -23.26 -21.46 -13.22
N ALA A 92 -23.70 -22.36 -12.35
CA ALA A 92 -24.89 -22.23 -11.53
C ALA A 92 -24.61 -22.73 -10.11
N LEU A 93 -25.10 -22.01 -9.10
CA LEU A 93 -25.04 -22.50 -7.72
C LEU A 93 -26.23 -23.44 -7.47
N LEU A 94 -25.97 -24.70 -7.14
CA LEU A 94 -27.03 -25.67 -6.86
C LEU A 94 -27.82 -25.26 -5.61
N SER A 95 -29.11 -25.62 -5.53
CA SER A 95 -29.93 -25.43 -4.32
C SER A 95 -29.30 -26.11 -3.10
N GLU A 96 -29.69 -25.73 -1.89
CA GLU A 96 -29.11 -26.34 -0.67
C GLU A 96 -29.36 -27.84 -0.61
N THR A 97 -30.61 -28.27 -0.87
CA THR A 97 -30.98 -29.68 -0.87
C THR A 97 -30.15 -30.49 -1.86
N ARG A 98 -30.04 -30.01 -3.11
CA ARG A 98 -29.24 -30.68 -4.15
C ARG A 98 -27.75 -30.63 -3.84
N SER A 99 -27.26 -29.54 -3.25
CA SER A 99 -25.86 -29.45 -2.81
C SER A 99 -25.53 -30.50 -1.76
N ARG A 100 -26.41 -30.73 -0.77
CA ARG A 100 -26.22 -31.76 0.26
C ARG A 100 -26.20 -33.17 -0.32
N GLU A 101 -27.14 -33.46 -1.23
CA GLU A 101 -27.18 -34.75 -1.93
C GLU A 101 -25.91 -35.00 -2.75
N VAL A 102 -25.45 -33.98 -3.48
CA VAL A 102 -24.22 -34.06 -4.26
C VAL A 102 -23.03 -34.26 -3.33
N GLN A 103 -22.89 -33.46 -2.26
CA GLN A 103 -21.79 -33.58 -1.30
C GLN A 103 -21.74 -34.94 -0.60
N SER A 104 -22.90 -35.53 -0.25
CA SER A 104 -22.92 -36.88 0.34
C SER A 104 -22.42 -37.93 -0.64
N ARG A 105 -22.75 -37.81 -1.92
CA ARG A 105 -22.18 -38.67 -2.97
C ARG A 105 -20.69 -38.41 -3.18
N MET A 106 -20.23 -37.16 -3.11
CA MET A 106 -18.81 -36.80 -3.24
C MET A 106 -17.96 -37.42 -2.15
N ALA A 107 -18.48 -37.48 -0.92
CA ALA A 107 -17.77 -38.07 0.22
C ALA A 107 -17.48 -39.56 0.05
N VAL A 108 -18.27 -40.26 -0.78
CA VAL A 108 -18.08 -41.69 -1.08
C VAL A 108 -17.00 -41.90 -2.16
N VAL A 109 -16.80 -40.91 -3.03
CA VAL A 109 -15.74 -40.94 -4.05
C VAL A 109 -14.41 -40.64 -3.37
N GLN A 110 -13.59 -41.67 -3.14
CA GLN A 110 -12.23 -41.46 -2.64
C GLN A 110 -11.44 -40.64 -3.67
N PRO A 111 -10.80 -39.52 -3.27
CA PRO A 111 -9.86 -38.83 -4.14
C PRO A 111 -8.73 -39.79 -4.51
N ALA A 112 -8.41 -39.91 -5.81
CA ALA A 112 -7.28 -40.71 -6.25
C ALA A 112 -5.94 -40.17 -5.69
N ASP A 113 -5.86 -38.87 -5.40
CA ASP A 113 -4.69 -38.21 -4.82
C ASP A 113 -5.08 -37.30 -3.63
N ARG A 114 -4.35 -37.39 -2.52
CA ARG A 114 -4.51 -36.51 -1.34
C ARG A 114 -3.66 -35.25 -1.50
N VAL A 115 -4.29 -34.07 -1.53
CA VAL A 115 -3.61 -32.77 -1.37
C VAL A 115 -4.26 -32.03 -0.21
N GLY A 116 -3.63 -32.11 0.96
CA GLY A 116 -4.20 -31.64 2.23
C GLY A 116 -5.35 -32.51 2.75
N ASP A 117 -5.79 -32.24 3.99
CA ASP A 117 -6.82 -33.01 4.71
C ASP A 117 -8.25 -32.81 4.17
N ARG A 118 -8.44 -32.25 2.96
CA ARG A 118 -9.79 -31.94 2.43
C ARG A 118 -10.01 -32.55 1.06
N PRO A 119 -10.95 -33.50 0.91
CA PRO A 119 -11.34 -34.03 -0.39
C PRO A 119 -12.14 -32.99 -1.18
N PHE A 120 -11.76 -32.75 -2.43
CA PHE A 120 -12.55 -31.99 -3.40
C PHE A 120 -12.77 -32.88 -4.62
N GLY A 121 -14.00 -33.00 -5.10
CA GLY A 121 -14.35 -33.88 -6.20
C GLY A 121 -15.20 -33.19 -7.26
N LEU A 122 -15.11 -33.67 -8.49
CA LEU A 122 -16.09 -33.42 -9.54
C LEU A 122 -17.16 -34.53 -9.48
N ILE A 123 -18.43 -34.21 -9.67
CA ILE A 123 -19.46 -35.21 -9.97
C ILE A 123 -20.10 -34.86 -11.29
N VAL A 124 -20.25 -35.84 -12.17
CA VAL A 124 -21.17 -35.74 -13.30
C VAL A 124 -22.49 -36.40 -12.86
N PRO A 125 -23.63 -35.70 -12.94
CA PRO A 125 -24.92 -36.21 -12.47
C PRO A 125 -25.44 -37.38 -13.33
N ALA A 126 -26.33 -38.18 -12.74
CA ALA A 126 -26.83 -39.45 -13.30
C ALA A 126 -27.64 -39.34 -14.61
N TRP A 127 -28.02 -38.13 -15.03
CA TRP A 127 -28.66 -37.88 -16.33
C TRP A 127 -27.64 -37.74 -17.48
N ALA A 128 -26.34 -37.65 -17.17
CA ALA A 128 -25.31 -37.75 -18.19
C ALA A 128 -25.25 -39.19 -18.72
N PRO A 129 -25.15 -39.40 -20.04
CA PRO A 129 -25.14 -40.73 -20.64
C PRO A 129 -24.08 -41.62 -19.96
N GLN A 130 -24.50 -42.83 -19.56
CA GLN A 130 -23.62 -43.82 -18.94
C GLN A 130 -22.42 -44.10 -19.86
N GLY A 131 -21.20 -43.83 -19.38
CA GLY A 131 -19.96 -43.95 -20.16
C GLY A 131 -19.10 -42.69 -20.25
N HIS A 132 -19.66 -41.51 -19.92
CA HIS A 132 -18.92 -40.22 -19.94
C HIS A 132 -18.65 -39.63 -18.55
N VAL A 133 -18.95 -40.38 -17.49
CA VAL A 133 -18.76 -39.93 -16.12
C VAL A 133 -17.38 -40.35 -15.63
N ARG A 134 -16.43 -39.41 -15.62
CA ARG A 134 -15.15 -39.59 -14.95
C ARG A 134 -15.11 -38.78 -13.67
N PHE A 135 -14.86 -39.46 -12.56
CA PHE A 135 -14.63 -38.82 -11.28
C PHE A 135 -13.15 -38.42 -11.21
N HIS A 136 -12.89 -37.12 -11.26
CA HIS A 136 -11.56 -36.57 -11.06
C HIS A 136 -11.55 -35.67 -9.82
N ALA A 137 -10.57 -35.89 -8.94
CA ALA A 137 -10.29 -34.95 -7.87
C ALA A 137 -9.61 -33.73 -8.49
N ILE A 138 -10.29 -32.58 -8.48
CA ILE A 138 -9.70 -31.32 -8.92
C ILE A 138 -8.88 -30.79 -7.77
N LEU A 139 -7.56 -30.92 -7.91
CA LEU A 139 -6.61 -30.42 -6.93
C LEU A 139 -6.53 -28.91 -7.06
N THR A 140 -6.58 -28.22 -5.91
CA THR A 140 -6.23 -26.81 -5.84
C THR A 140 -4.73 -26.67 -6.11
N SER A 141 -4.36 -26.35 -7.34
CA SER A 141 -2.97 -26.45 -7.79
C SER A 141 -2.24 -25.12 -7.83
N ARG A 142 -2.97 -24.00 -7.88
CA ARG A 142 -2.39 -22.66 -8.07
C ARG A 142 -2.85 -21.69 -7.00
N ARG A 143 -1.91 -20.97 -6.38
CA ARG A 143 -2.21 -19.87 -5.47
C ARG A 143 -2.84 -18.70 -6.23
N MET A 144 -3.96 -18.22 -5.72
CA MET A 144 -4.73 -17.11 -6.27
C MET A 144 -4.07 -15.77 -5.97
N LYS A 145 -4.41 -14.75 -6.76
CA LYS A 145 -4.02 -13.37 -6.48
C LYS A 145 -4.94 -12.81 -5.39
N ARG A 146 -4.36 -12.17 -4.36
CA ARG A 146 -5.16 -11.49 -3.34
C ARG A 146 -5.86 -10.28 -3.97
N LEU A 147 -7.12 -10.09 -3.62
CA LEU A 147 -7.84 -8.87 -3.93
C LEU A 147 -7.30 -7.78 -2.98
N SER A 148 -6.18 -7.16 -3.31
CA SER A 148 -5.66 -6.07 -2.49
C SER A 148 -6.74 -4.99 -2.36
N PRO A 149 -6.97 -4.46 -1.15
CA PRO A 149 -7.85 -3.30 -1.00
C PRO A 149 -7.34 -2.23 -1.96
N ALA A 150 -8.26 -1.50 -2.60
CA ALA A 150 -7.86 -0.30 -3.30
C ALA A 150 -7.21 0.60 -2.25
N ILE A 151 -5.92 0.90 -2.38
CA ILE A 151 -5.28 1.89 -1.52
C ILE A 151 -6.10 3.17 -1.74
N PRO A 152 -6.77 3.71 -0.70
CA PRO A 152 -7.54 4.92 -0.88
C PRO A 152 -6.60 6.01 -1.41
N LEU A 153 -7.03 6.75 -2.44
CA LEU A 153 -6.20 7.75 -3.11
C LEU A 153 -5.54 8.72 -2.12
N GLN A 154 -6.27 9.06 -1.05
CA GLN A 154 -5.79 9.88 0.07
C GLN A 154 -4.58 9.27 0.79
N LEU A 155 -4.58 7.96 1.05
CA LEU A 155 -3.47 7.27 1.72
C LEU A 155 -2.26 7.15 0.80
N ALA A 156 -2.48 6.91 -0.50
CA ALA A 156 -1.40 6.94 -1.49
C ALA A 156 -0.77 8.34 -1.59
N ALA A 157 -1.59 9.40 -1.66
CA ALA A 157 -1.11 10.78 -1.69
C ALA A 157 -0.37 11.16 -0.39
N ALA A 158 -0.89 10.77 0.77
CA ALA A 158 -0.25 11.00 2.06
C ALA A 158 1.11 10.29 2.17
N ALA A 159 1.22 9.04 1.69
CA ALA A 159 2.47 8.29 1.68
C ALA A 159 3.52 8.96 0.78
N VAL A 160 3.14 9.42 -0.41
CA VAL A 160 4.03 10.17 -1.31
C VAL A 160 4.48 11.48 -0.66
N GLY A 161 3.56 12.24 -0.06
CA GLY A 161 3.88 13.48 0.64
C GLY A 161 4.83 13.27 1.81
N PHE A 162 4.60 12.23 2.61
CA PHE A 162 5.48 11.87 3.73
C PHE A 162 6.90 11.52 3.26
N LEU A 163 7.03 10.69 2.22
CA LEU A 163 8.34 10.32 1.67
C LEU A 163 9.09 11.53 1.09
N ALA A 164 8.38 12.43 0.40
CA ALA A 164 8.97 13.66 -0.10
C ALA A 164 9.47 14.56 1.05
N GLY A 165 8.66 14.73 2.11
CA GLY A 165 9.04 15.48 3.29
C GLY A 165 10.24 14.89 4.02
N ALA A 166 10.27 13.56 4.19
CA ALA A 166 11.40 12.85 4.81
C ALA A 166 12.69 13.02 3.99
N ALA A 167 12.60 12.92 2.66
CA ALA A 167 13.75 13.14 1.78
C ALA A 167 14.29 14.57 1.88
N LEU A 168 13.41 15.58 1.96
CA LEU A 168 13.81 16.97 2.16
C LEU A 168 14.47 17.20 3.53
N LEU A 169 13.95 16.58 4.60
CA LEU A 169 14.55 16.67 5.93
C LEU A 169 15.94 16.03 5.98
N LEU A 170 16.10 14.85 5.40
CA LEU A 170 17.40 14.18 5.31
C LEU A 170 18.39 14.97 4.46
N GLY A 171 17.94 15.50 3.31
CA GLY A 171 18.76 16.37 2.47
C GLY A 171 19.18 17.65 3.21
N GLY A 172 18.24 18.31 3.90
CA GLY A 172 18.51 19.47 4.74
C GLY A 172 19.52 19.17 5.86
N GLY A 173 19.35 18.05 6.58
CA GLY A 173 20.28 17.62 7.62
C GLY A 173 21.70 17.33 7.09
N VAL A 174 21.81 16.65 5.94
CA VAL A 174 23.11 16.41 5.28
C VAL A 174 23.75 17.73 4.85
N THR A 175 23.00 18.59 4.15
CA THR A 175 23.54 19.90 3.73
C THR A 175 23.95 20.76 4.93
N TYR A 176 23.21 20.71 6.05
CA TYR A 176 23.56 21.40 7.29
C TYR A 176 24.84 20.83 7.91
N TYR A 177 24.97 19.51 8.00
CA TYR A 177 26.16 18.85 8.56
C TYR A 177 27.43 19.14 7.74
N TRP A 178 27.31 19.23 6.41
CA TRP A 178 28.43 19.46 5.50
C TRP A 178 28.67 20.95 5.21
N SER A 179 27.75 21.84 5.58
CA SER A 179 27.92 23.27 5.32
C SER A 179 29.04 23.84 6.21
N PRO A 180 30.06 24.49 5.62
CA PRO A 180 31.15 25.12 6.39
C PRO A 180 30.69 26.38 7.17
N HIS A 181 29.40 26.71 7.16
CA HIS A 181 28.84 27.84 7.88
C HIS A 181 28.65 27.51 9.36
N ARG A 182 29.78 27.61 10.06
CA ARG A 182 30.00 28.07 11.44
C ARG A 182 28.71 28.20 12.25
N VAL A 183 28.52 27.27 13.19
CA VAL A 183 27.73 27.50 14.41
C VAL A 183 27.97 28.95 14.83
N PRO A 184 26.92 29.77 15.03
CA PRO A 184 27.11 31.14 15.48
C PRO A 184 27.91 31.09 16.77
N THR A 185 29.21 31.36 16.66
CA THR A 185 30.09 31.44 17.82
C THR A 185 29.59 32.64 18.58
N ALA A 186 29.20 32.45 19.83
CA ALA A 186 28.92 33.57 20.72
C ALA A 186 30.11 34.53 20.61
N ARG A 187 29.89 35.73 20.05
CA ARG A 187 30.93 36.76 20.05
C ARG A 187 31.17 37.07 21.52
N ASN A 188 32.36 36.79 22.03
CA ASN A 188 32.77 37.18 23.37
C ASN A 188 32.64 38.70 23.45
N PHE A 189 31.58 39.15 24.10
CA PHE A 189 31.24 40.55 24.24
C PHE A 189 31.85 41.04 25.55
N ASP A 190 32.89 41.86 25.46
CA ASP A 190 33.47 42.49 26.63
C ASP A 190 32.56 43.64 27.08
N ILE A 191 31.82 43.42 28.16
CA ILE A 191 30.90 44.40 28.75
C ILE A 191 31.64 45.70 29.10
N ASN A 192 32.94 45.66 29.41
CA ASN A 192 33.73 46.85 29.74
C ASN A 192 34.04 47.72 28.51
N ARG A 193 33.86 47.20 27.30
CA ARG A 193 33.96 47.96 26.05
C ARG A 193 32.67 48.69 25.68
N LEU A 194 31.63 48.58 26.50
CA LEU A 194 30.38 49.30 26.27
C LEU A 194 30.56 50.82 26.53
N PRO A 195 30.05 51.69 25.65
CA PRO A 195 30.19 53.14 25.79
C PRO A 195 29.73 53.67 27.17
N HIS A 196 28.62 53.15 27.71
CA HIS A 196 28.06 53.60 28.98
C HIS A 196 28.84 53.10 30.20
N ARG A 197 29.57 51.98 30.09
CA ARG A 197 30.39 51.45 31.18
C ARG A 197 31.69 52.22 31.37
N GLN A 198 32.09 53.02 30.38
CA GLN A 198 33.32 53.80 30.40
C GLN A 198 33.11 55.25 30.85
N TRP A 199 31.90 55.59 31.32
CA TRP A 199 31.58 56.98 31.68
C TRP A 199 32.44 57.50 32.84
N ASP A 200 32.78 56.63 33.80
CA ASP A 200 33.67 57.01 34.90
C ASP A 200 35.09 57.39 34.41
N THR A 201 35.58 56.73 33.36
CA THR A 201 36.84 57.11 32.70
C THR A 201 36.72 58.45 31.98
N VAL A 202 35.53 58.75 31.43
CA VAL A 202 35.27 60.05 30.80
C VAL A 202 35.22 61.17 31.83
N LEU A 203 34.53 60.95 32.95
CA LEU A 203 34.39 61.93 34.01
C LEU A 203 35.73 62.19 34.73
N SER A 204 36.56 61.17 34.92
CA SER A 204 37.87 61.33 35.58
C SER A 204 38.90 62.08 34.71
N ALA A 205 38.71 62.12 33.39
CA ALA A 205 39.57 62.86 32.48
C ALA A 205 39.31 64.39 32.48
N ILE A 206 38.18 64.83 33.04
CA ILE A 206 37.80 66.24 33.11
C ILE A 206 38.18 66.79 34.49
N THR A 207 39.05 67.79 34.53
CA THR A 207 39.48 68.45 35.77
C THR A 207 38.63 69.69 36.07
N ALA A 208 38.69 70.19 37.31
CA ALA A 208 37.96 71.40 37.72
C ALA A 208 38.33 72.66 36.89
N SER A 209 39.45 72.64 36.18
CA SER A 209 39.95 73.74 35.33
C SER A 209 39.85 73.46 33.84
N SER A 210 39.06 72.47 33.41
CA SER A 210 38.83 72.17 32.00
C SER A 210 37.40 71.70 31.74
N TYR A 211 36.95 71.80 30.49
CA TYR A 211 35.72 71.18 30.01
C TYR A 211 36.02 70.29 28.80
N ALA A 212 35.18 69.28 28.55
CA ALA A 212 35.29 68.46 27.35
C ALA A 212 34.79 69.24 26.13
N ALA A 213 35.69 69.53 25.19
CA ALA A 213 35.38 70.19 23.93
C ALA A 213 34.90 69.18 22.87
N LYS A 214 35.41 67.94 22.91
CA LYS A 214 35.00 66.86 22.00
C LYS A 214 35.02 65.50 22.69
N LEU A 215 33.99 64.70 22.42
CA LEU A 215 33.88 63.30 22.85
C LEU A 215 33.66 62.42 21.62
N GLU A 216 34.54 61.44 21.38
CA GLU A 216 34.44 60.52 20.25
C GLU A 216 34.61 59.07 20.72
N PHE A 217 33.64 58.21 20.45
CA PHE A 217 33.73 56.78 20.78
C PHE A 217 34.21 56.00 19.56
N LYS A 218 35.42 55.43 19.63
CA LYS A 218 36.04 54.70 18.52
C LYS A 218 36.78 53.47 19.04
N ASP A 219 36.70 52.36 18.30
CA ASP A 219 37.39 51.09 18.61
C ASP A 219 37.17 50.57 20.04
N GLY A 220 35.97 50.82 20.59
CA GLY A 220 35.58 50.38 21.93
C GLY A 220 36.13 51.25 23.07
N LYS A 221 36.56 52.49 22.80
CA LYS A 221 37.07 53.44 23.79
C LYS A 221 36.58 54.86 23.52
N TRP A 222 36.37 55.65 24.57
CA TRP A 222 36.19 57.09 24.46
C TRP A 222 37.52 57.81 24.25
N THR A 223 37.55 58.75 23.31
CA THR A 223 38.60 59.75 23.11
C THR A 223 38.03 61.11 23.50
N ILE A 224 38.76 61.86 24.32
CA ILE A 224 38.29 63.09 24.96
C ILE A 224 39.29 64.19 24.66
N GLU A 225 38.79 65.30 24.10
CA GLU A 225 39.56 66.52 23.89
C GLU A 225 39.09 67.55 24.92
N THR A 226 39.99 68.04 25.78
CA THR A 226 39.68 69.01 26.83
C THR A 226 40.21 70.39 26.49
N GLN A 227 39.48 71.43 26.91
CA GLN A 227 39.86 72.82 26.72
C GLN A 227 39.74 73.58 28.05
N ALA A 228 40.63 74.55 28.28
CA ALA A 228 40.56 75.42 29.45
C ALA A 228 39.37 76.40 29.31
N PRO A 229 38.71 76.78 30.42
CA PRO A 229 37.68 77.81 30.40
C PRO A 229 38.30 79.13 29.91
N PRO A 230 37.58 79.93 29.12
CA PRO A 230 38.07 81.22 28.65
C PRO A 230 38.35 82.15 29.85
N GLU A 231 39.45 82.91 29.79
CA GLU A 231 39.74 83.91 30.83
C GLU A 231 38.60 84.94 30.92
N PRO A 232 38.15 85.30 32.13
CA PRO A 232 37.14 86.31 32.30
C PRO A 232 37.68 87.64 31.77
N LYS A 233 37.01 88.22 30.76
CA LYS A 233 37.29 89.58 30.30
C LYS A 233 37.01 90.53 31.47
N ARG A 234 38.07 91.13 32.03
CA ARG A 234 37.98 92.17 33.06
C ARG A 234 37.55 93.50 32.46
#